data_AF-A0A9W6Q4S4-F1
#
_entry.id   AF-A0A9W6Q4S4-F1
#
_cell.length_a   1.000
_cell.length_b   1.000
_cell.length_c   1.000
_cell.angle_alpha   90.00
_cell.angle_beta   90.00
_cell.angle_gamma   90.00
#
_symmetry.space_group_name_H-M   'P 1'
#
loop_
_entity.id
_entity.type
_entity.pdbx_description
1 polymer ?
#
loop_
_entity_poly.entity_id
_entity_poly.type
_entity_poly.pdbx_seq_one_letter_code
_entity_poly.pdbx_strand_id
1 'polypeptide(L)'
;MGEVDLSMFDAPDHWRTALHAWARSYRAALAAHPHLVPVLAQGPGRRPHALRLADAVFGCLVDAGWPPGQATRIGALMRYFVTGSALGSFAAGFPDDATLYDAADYPHLGDAHRLAEHRRTIDQGAFDTGLDALLDGLELRYRRLR
;
A
#
# COMPACT_ATOMS: atom_id res chain seq x y z
N MET A 1 -11.22 -0.10 -17.80
CA MET A 1 -11.15 -0.63 -16.42
C MET A 1 -9.76 -1.19 -16.28
N GLY A 2 -8.88 -0.53 -15.53
CA GLY A 2 -7.46 -0.88 -15.45
C GLY A 2 -7.30 -2.28 -14.87
N GLU A 3 -6.83 -3.20 -15.69
CA GLU A 3 -6.54 -4.57 -15.30
C GLU A 3 -5.29 -4.55 -14.41
N VAL A 4 -5.42 -5.06 -13.18
CA VAL A 4 -4.26 -5.27 -12.31
C VAL A 4 -3.58 -6.52 -12.87
N ASP A 5 -2.42 -6.34 -13.51
CA ASP A 5 -1.57 -7.46 -13.92
C ASP A 5 -1.34 -8.39 -12.71
N LEU A 6 -1.53 -9.70 -12.89
CA LEU A 6 -1.40 -10.73 -11.86
C LEU A 6 -0.21 -11.66 -12.10
N SER A 7 0.51 -11.49 -13.21
CA SER A 7 1.63 -12.36 -13.60
C SER A 7 2.76 -12.40 -12.56
N MET A 8 2.83 -11.39 -11.68
CA MET A 8 3.81 -11.36 -10.59
C MET A 8 3.63 -12.50 -9.57
N PHE A 9 2.46 -13.15 -9.53
CA PHE A 9 2.16 -14.25 -8.60
C PHE A 9 2.53 -15.65 -9.14
N ASP A 10 3.04 -15.76 -10.38
CA ASP A 10 3.36 -17.04 -11.03
C ASP A 10 4.64 -17.72 -10.50
N ALA A 11 5.38 -17.07 -9.59
CA ALA A 11 6.63 -17.59 -9.01
C ALA A 11 6.51 -17.77 -7.46
N PRO A 12 6.34 -19.00 -6.95
CA PRO A 12 6.00 -19.27 -5.55
C PRO A 12 7.12 -18.91 -4.56
N ASP A 13 8.39 -19.01 -4.95
CA ASP A 13 9.54 -18.63 -4.10
C ASP A 13 9.76 -17.10 -3.99
N HIS A 14 8.89 -16.31 -4.61
CA HIS A 14 9.05 -14.86 -4.76
C HIS A 14 7.87 -14.06 -4.19
N TRP A 15 7.20 -14.59 -3.17
CA TRP A 15 6.07 -13.91 -2.50
C TRP A 15 6.34 -12.43 -2.17
N ARG A 16 7.57 -12.10 -1.74
CA ARG A 16 7.97 -10.73 -1.45
C ARG A 16 7.91 -9.84 -2.69
N THR A 17 8.50 -10.29 -3.80
CA THR A 17 8.48 -9.59 -5.09
C THR A 17 7.06 -9.45 -5.62
N ALA A 18 6.26 -10.51 -5.49
CA ALA A 18 4.87 -10.52 -5.92
C ALA A 18 4.02 -9.49 -5.15
N LEU A 19 4.12 -9.47 -3.81
CA LEU A 19 3.44 -8.48 -2.98
C LEU A 19 3.91 -7.05 -3.27
N HIS A 20 5.20 -6.86 -3.54
CA HIS A 20 5.76 -5.56 -3.90
C HIS A 20 5.16 -5.06 -5.23
N ALA A 21 5.19 -5.87 -6.28
CA ALA A 21 4.62 -5.52 -7.59
C ALA A 21 3.10 -5.28 -7.50
N TRP A 22 2.39 -6.13 -6.77
CA TRP A 22 0.95 -6.00 -6.57
C TRP A 22 0.60 -4.69 -5.86
N ALA A 23 1.30 -4.32 -4.79
CA ALA A 23 1.04 -3.09 -4.06
C ALA A 23 1.21 -1.84 -4.95
N ARG A 24 2.26 -1.81 -5.78
CA ARG A 24 2.51 -0.71 -6.72
C ARG A 24 1.43 -0.60 -7.79
N SER A 25 1.06 -1.73 -8.41
CA SER A 25 0.00 -1.80 -9.41
C SER A 25 -1.34 -1.34 -8.83
N TYR A 26 -1.66 -1.81 -7.63
CA TYR A 26 -2.91 -1.48 -6.97
C TYR A 26 -2.99 -0.01 -6.56
N ARG A 27 -1.90 0.56 -6.04
CA ARG A 27 -1.83 2.01 -5.74
C ARG A 27 -1.94 2.86 -7.00
N ALA A 28 -1.29 2.47 -8.10
CA ALA A 28 -1.39 3.18 -9.38
C ALA A 28 -2.84 3.20 -9.90
N ALA A 29 -3.56 2.07 -9.80
CA ALA A 29 -4.97 1.99 -10.17
C ALA A 29 -5.85 2.91 -9.30
N LEU A 30 -5.59 2.99 -7.99
CA LEU A 30 -6.31 3.89 -7.08
C LEU A 30 -6.01 5.37 -7.37
N ALA A 31 -4.76 5.71 -7.66
CA ALA A 31 -4.36 7.07 -8.02
C ALA A 31 -4.98 7.52 -9.35
N ALA A 32 -5.09 6.63 -10.33
CA ALA A 32 -5.77 6.89 -11.60
C ALA A 32 -7.30 7.00 -11.45
N HIS A 33 -7.88 6.41 -10.41
CA HIS A 33 -9.32 6.32 -10.21
C HIS A 33 -9.73 6.55 -8.74
N PRO A 34 -9.64 7.79 -8.23
CA PRO A 34 -9.94 8.09 -6.81
C PRO A 34 -11.35 7.67 -6.36
N HIS A 35 -12.33 7.71 -7.27
CA HIS A 35 -13.71 7.28 -7.00
C HIS A 35 -13.86 5.76 -6.80
N LEU A 36 -12.84 4.95 -7.08
CA LEU A 36 -12.86 3.50 -6.83
C LEU A 36 -12.48 3.14 -5.38
N VAL A 37 -11.87 4.05 -4.61
CA VAL A 37 -11.46 3.79 -3.22
C VAL A 37 -12.63 3.28 -2.36
N PRO A 38 -13.83 3.90 -2.36
CA PRO A 38 -14.97 3.41 -1.57
C PRO A 38 -15.47 2.04 -2.02
N VAL A 39 -15.37 1.73 -3.32
CA VAL A 39 -15.84 0.49 -3.94
C VAL A 39 -14.91 -0.69 -3.65
N LEU A 40 -13.63 -0.41 -3.43
CA LEU A 40 -12.61 -1.41 -3.07
C LEU A 40 -12.54 -1.63 -1.55
N ALA A 41 -12.88 -0.62 -0.75
CA ALA A 41 -12.99 -0.73 0.70
C ALA A 41 -14.01 -1.81 1.15
N GLN A 42 -15.05 -2.06 0.34
CA GLN A 42 -16.09 -3.06 0.63
C GLN A 42 -15.65 -4.54 0.46
N GLY A 43 -14.42 -4.80 -0.01
CA GLY A 43 -13.90 -6.17 -0.18
C GLY A 43 -14.50 -6.94 -1.36
N PRO A 44 -14.03 -8.17 -1.65
CA PRO A 44 -14.23 -8.81 -2.96
C PRO A 44 -15.69 -8.93 -3.40
N GLY A 45 -16.60 -9.21 -2.46
CA GLY A 45 -18.00 -9.50 -2.77
C GLY A 45 -18.12 -10.66 -3.75
N ARG A 46 -19.12 -10.62 -4.64
CA ARG A 46 -19.34 -11.62 -5.71
C ARG A 46 -18.58 -11.31 -7.01
N ARG A 47 -17.64 -10.36 -7.00
CA ARG A 47 -17.00 -9.85 -8.22
C ARG A 47 -15.92 -10.84 -8.70
N PRO A 48 -16.08 -11.48 -9.87
CA PRO A 48 -15.14 -12.54 -10.30
C PRO A 48 -13.69 -12.07 -10.37
N HIS A 49 -13.46 -10.82 -10.79
CA HIS A 49 -12.12 -10.24 -10.83
C HIS A 49 -11.50 -10.08 -9.43
N ALA A 50 -12.28 -9.62 -8.45
CA ALA A 50 -11.77 -9.44 -7.09
C ALA A 50 -11.52 -10.77 -6.38
N LEU A 51 -12.29 -11.81 -6.72
CA LEU A 51 -12.07 -13.17 -6.25
C LEU A 51 -10.80 -13.79 -6.85
N ARG A 52 -10.54 -13.61 -8.16
CA ARG A 52 -9.28 -14.04 -8.78
C ARG A 52 -8.05 -13.35 -8.19
N LEU A 53 -8.15 -12.04 -7.94
CA LEU A 53 -7.07 -11.31 -7.29
C LEU A 53 -6.81 -11.84 -5.87
N ALA A 54 -7.87 -12.08 -5.10
CA ALA A 54 -7.74 -12.69 -3.79
C ALA A 54 -7.04 -14.06 -3.91
N ASP A 55 -7.57 -14.95 -4.75
CA ASP A 55 -7.04 -16.30 -4.96
C ASP A 55 -5.55 -16.30 -5.33
N ALA A 56 -5.11 -15.42 -6.23
CA ALA A 56 -3.70 -15.28 -6.61
C ALA A 56 -2.80 -14.85 -5.43
N VAL A 57 -3.22 -13.84 -4.65
CA VAL A 57 -2.47 -13.37 -3.48
C VAL A 57 -2.39 -14.46 -2.40
N PHE A 58 -3.52 -15.13 -2.14
CA PHE A 58 -3.60 -16.20 -1.15
C PHE A 58 -2.78 -17.42 -1.58
N GLY A 59 -2.92 -17.86 -2.83
CA GLY A 59 -2.17 -18.96 -3.42
C GLY A 59 -0.68 -18.74 -3.33
N CYS A 60 -0.19 -17.59 -3.80
CA CYS A 60 1.24 -17.25 -3.74
C CYS A 60 1.82 -17.33 -2.32
N LEU A 61 1.09 -16.86 -1.30
CA LEU A 61 1.55 -16.93 0.08
C LEU A 61 1.54 -18.35 0.64
N VAL A 62 0.50 -19.12 0.34
CA VAL A 62 0.37 -20.51 0.80
C VAL A 62 1.42 -21.40 0.13
N ASP A 63 1.64 -21.24 -1.18
CA ASP A 63 2.63 -21.98 -1.95
C ASP A 63 4.06 -21.65 -1.49
N ALA A 64 4.30 -20.40 -1.06
CA ALA A 64 5.54 -20.01 -0.40
C ALA A 64 5.70 -20.62 1.02
N GLY A 65 4.69 -21.31 1.56
CA GLY A 65 4.77 -21.98 2.87
C GLY A 65 4.29 -21.13 4.05
N TRP A 66 3.59 -20.01 3.82
CA TRP A 66 2.90 -19.32 4.92
C TRP A 66 1.69 -20.14 5.40
N PRO A 67 1.44 -20.22 6.73
CA PRO A 67 0.21 -20.77 7.24
C PRO A 67 -1.01 -20.00 6.69
N PRO A 68 -2.12 -20.66 6.30
CA PRO A 68 -3.27 -19.99 5.68
C PRO A 68 -3.81 -18.81 6.49
N GLY A 69 -3.90 -18.94 7.82
CA GLY A 69 -4.33 -17.84 8.68
C GLY A 69 -3.36 -16.65 8.73
N GLN A 70 -2.08 -16.86 8.44
CA GLN A 70 -1.13 -15.75 8.24
C GLN A 70 -1.26 -15.15 6.85
N ALA A 71 -1.43 -15.95 5.80
CA ALA A 71 -1.68 -15.46 4.44
C ALA A 71 -2.88 -14.49 4.39
N THR A 72 -3.99 -14.80 5.09
CA THR A 72 -5.14 -13.90 5.22
C THR A 72 -4.81 -12.57 5.90
N ARG A 73 -4.03 -12.62 6.98
CA ARG A 73 -3.62 -11.41 7.69
C ARG A 73 -2.70 -10.55 6.82
N ILE A 74 -1.82 -11.16 6.03
CA ILE A 74 -0.94 -10.46 5.09
C ILE A 74 -1.75 -9.79 3.98
N GLY A 75 -2.67 -10.51 3.32
CA GLY A 75 -3.52 -9.94 2.28
C GLY A 75 -4.37 -8.77 2.79
N ALA A 76 -4.95 -8.89 3.99
CA ALA A 76 -5.70 -7.80 4.61
C ALA A 76 -4.80 -6.60 4.95
N LEU A 77 -3.65 -6.84 5.57
CA LEU A 77 -2.64 -5.83 5.90
C LEU A 77 -2.22 -5.03 4.67
N MET A 78 -1.85 -5.71 3.59
CA MET A 78 -1.45 -5.09 2.33
C MET A 78 -2.58 -4.22 1.75
N ARG A 79 -3.82 -4.72 1.78
CA ARG A 79 -4.99 -3.94 1.32
C ARG A 79 -5.17 -2.66 2.13
N TYR A 80 -5.07 -2.73 3.46
CA TYR A 80 -5.19 -1.57 4.33
C TYR A 80 -4.13 -0.53 4.06
N PHE A 81 -2.87 -0.98 3.93
CA PHE A 81 -1.74 -0.11 3.61
C PHE A 81 -1.94 0.61 2.26
N VAL A 82 -2.19 -0.15 1.18
CA VAL A 82 -2.37 0.41 -0.16
C VAL A 82 -3.56 1.37 -0.23
N THR A 83 -4.69 0.99 0.38
CA THR A 83 -5.90 1.83 0.37
C THR A 83 -5.68 3.11 1.17
N GLY A 84 -5.05 3.00 2.36
CA GLY A 84 -4.72 4.17 3.19
C GLY A 84 -3.79 5.14 2.47
N SER A 85 -2.80 4.62 1.74
CA SER A 85 -1.86 5.43 0.95
C SER A 85 -2.48 6.18 -0.24
N ALA A 86 -3.74 5.87 -0.58
CA ALA A 86 -4.46 6.44 -1.71
C ALA A 86 -5.65 7.32 -1.31
N LEU A 87 -5.95 7.48 -0.01
CA LEU A 87 -7.07 8.30 0.47
C LEU A 87 -6.88 9.80 0.21
N GLY A 88 -5.63 10.26 0.16
CA GLY A 88 -5.30 11.66 -0.05
C GLY A 88 -3.80 11.86 0.07
N SER A 89 -3.34 13.01 -0.37
CA SER A 89 -1.96 13.40 -0.20
C SER A 89 -1.68 13.80 1.24
N PHE A 90 -0.59 13.29 1.83
CA PHE A 90 -0.15 13.72 3.15
C PHE A 90 0.30 15.18 3.12
N ALA A 91 1.15 15.52 2.14
CA ALA A 91 1.70 16.87 1.98
C ALA A 91 0.63 17.92 1.68
N ALA A 92 -0.52 17.54 1.13
CA ALA A 92 -1.65 18.46 0.91
C ALA A 92 -2.40 18.85 2.20
N GLY A 93 -2.18 18.14 3.31
CA GLY A 93 -2.79 18.45 4.59
C GLY A 93 -2.16 19.65 5.31
N PHE A 94 -1.07 20.19 4.77
CA PHE A 94 -0.34 21.33 5.33
C PHE A 94 -0.58 22.57 4.46
N PRO A 95 -1.24 23.61 4.99
CA PRO A 95 -1.35 24.88 4.28
C PRO A 95 0.03 25.46 3.94
N ASP A 96 0.12 26.18 2.81
CA ASP A 96 1.32 26.85 2.33
C ASP A 96 1.58 28.21 3.00
N ASP A 97 0.70 28.62 3.93
CA ASP A 97 0.86 29.82 4.73
C ASP A 97 1.87 29.60 5.86
N ALA A 98 3.08 30.15 5.68
CA ALA A 98 4.15 30.10 6.67
C ALA A 98 3.78 30.71 8.03
N THR A 99 2.81 31.64 8.07
CA THR A 99 2.41 32.33 9.31
C THR A 99 1.65 31.41 10.28
N LEU A 100 1.15 30.27 9.80
CA LEU A 100 0.48 29.27 10.64
C LEU A 100 1.43 28.42 11.47
N TYR A 101 2.74 28.49 11.21
CA TYR A 101 3.76 27.63 11.81
C TYR A 101 4.69 28.41 12.75
N ASP A 102 4.12 29.07 13.77
CA ASP A 102 4.89 29.72 14.83
C ASP A 102 5.81 28.71 15.53
N ALA A 103 7.10 29.00 15.63
CA ALA A 103 8.09 28.10 16.22
C ALA A 103 7.91 27.92 17.74
N ALA A 104 7.26 28.87 18.43
CA ALA A 104 6.95 28.75 19.85
C ALA A 104 5.92 27.65 20.11
N ASP A 105 4.91 27.54 19.24
CA ASP A 105 3.83 26.56 19.36
C ASP A 105 4.12 25.27 18.58
N TYR A 106 4.82 25.37 17.44
CA TYR A 106 5.08 24.28 16.49
C TYR A 106 6.56 24.18 16.10
N PRO A 107 7.46 23.78 17.02
CA PRO A 107 8.91 23.80 16.82
C PRO A 107 9.42 22.86 15.70
N HIS A 108 8.59 21.94 15.21
CA HIS A 108 8.96 20.95 14.19
C HIS A 108 8.25 21.17 12.83
N LEU A 109 7.38 22.19 12.72
CA LEU A 109 6.58 22.43 11.51
C LEU A 109 6.99 23.68 10.74
N GLY A 110 8.10 24.33 11.08
CA GLY A 110 8.53 25.58 10.42
C GLY A 110 8.63 25.49 8.89
N ASP A 111 8.98 24.31 8.35
CA ASP A 111 9.06 24.06 6.91
C ASP A 111 7.83 23.36 6.31
N ALA A 112 6.77 23.12 7.10
CA ALA A 112 5.59 22.38 6.66
C ALA A 112 4.86 23.07 5.49
N HIS A 113 4.92 24.40 5.42
CA HIS A 113 4.40 25.19 4.30
C HIS A 113 5.00 24.80 2.93
N ARG A 114 6.22 24.25 2.90
CA ARG A 114 6.89 23.85 1.65
C ARG A 114 6.53 22.44 1.16
N LEU A 115 5.84 21.65 1.99
CA LEU A 115 5.52 20.26 1.66
C LEU A 115 4.61 20.15 0.44
N ALA A 116 3.68 21.10 0.29
CA ALA A 116 2.75 21.14 -0.83
C ALA A 116 3.45 21.20 -2.21
N GLU A 117 4.62 21.83 -2.31
CA GLU A 117 5.43 21.92 -3.53
C GLU A 117 6.01 20.55 -3.94
N HIS A 118 6.36 19.72 -2.96
CA HIS A 118 7.03 18.43 -3.15
C HIS A 118 6.07 17.25 -3.01
N ARG A 119 4.76 17.52 -3.04
CA ARG A 119 3.67 16.59 -2.76
C ARG A 119 3.80 15.21 -3.37
N ARG A 120 3.97 15.16 -4.70
CA ARG A 120 4.08 13.90 -5.45
C ARG A 120 5.28 13.07 -4.99
N THR A 121 6.42 13.71 -4.78
CA THR A 121 7.66 13.06 -4.35
C THR A 121 7.52 12.54 -2.92
N ILE A 122 6.94 13.33 -2.02
CA ILE A 122 6.69 12.94 -0.62
C ILE A 122 5.74 11.74 -0.57
N ASP A 123 4.58 11.82 -1.21
CA ASP A 123 3.58 10.75 -1.13
C ASP A 123 4.09 9.46 -1.78
N GLN A 124 4.80 9.56 -2.91
CA GLN A 124 5.44 8.40 -3.55
C GLN A 124 6.52 7.79 -2.65
N GLY A 125 7.44 8.60 -2.14
CA GLY A 125 8.52 8.13 -1.27
C GLY A 125 8.01 7.54 0.04
N ALA A 126 6.96 8.11 0.63
CA ALA A 126 6.31 7.59 1.82
C ALA A 126 5.68 6.20 1.57
N PHE A 127 5.02 6.03 0.42
CA PHE A 127 4.47 4.72 0.04
C PHE A 127 5.58 3.68 -0.17
N ASP A 128 6.62 4.02 -0.92
CA ASP A 128 7.72 3.09 -1.21
C ASP A 128 8.44 2.68 0.09
N THR A 129 8.76 3.65 0.95
CA THR A 129 9.36 3.40 2.28
C THR A 129 8.48 2.51 3.15
N GLY A 130 7.17 2.79 3.20
CA GLY A 130 6.22 1.99 3.98
C GLY A 130 6.06 0.57 3.47
N LEU A 131 6.08 0.39 2.14
CA LEU A 131 6.00 -0.92 1.50
C LEU A 131 7.24 -1.76 1.83
N ASP A 132 8.43 -1.19 1.70
CA ASP A 132 9.68 -1.88 2.02
C ASP A 132 9.73 -2.29 3.50
N ALA A 133 9.41 -1.37 4.41
CA ALA A 133 9.38 -1.66 5.85
C ALA A 133 8.39 -2.78 6.21
N LEU A 134 7.22 -2.80 5.55
CA LEU A 134 6.21 -3.84 5.75
C LEU A 134 6.71 -5.20 5.24
N LEU A 135 7.28 -5.24 4.04
CA LEU A 135 7.82 -6.47 3.46
C LEU A 135 9.03 -6.99 4.25
N ASP A 136 9.88 -6.11 4.78
CA ASP A 136 10.99 -6.48 5.68
C ASP A 136 10.46 -7.11 6.96
N GLY A 137 9.43 -6.51 7.56
CA GLY A 137 8.76 -7.08 8.72
C GLY A 137 8.13 -8.44 8.45
N LEU A 138 7.56 -8.65 7.27
CA LEU A 138 7.03 -9.95 6.85
C LEU A 138 8.14 -10.97 6.62
N GLU A 139 9.26 -10.57 6.00
CA GLU A 139 10.42 -11.44 5.79
C GLU A 139 11.00 -11.93 7.12
N LEU A 140 11.13 -11.05 8.12
CA LEU A 140 11.55 -11.43 9.47
C LEU A 140 10.59 -12.42 10.13
N ARG A 141 9.28 -12.30 9.89
CA ARG A 141 8.28 -13.24 10.40
C ARG A 141 8.35 -14.58 9.67
N TYR A 142 8.52 -14.54 8.35
CA TYR A 142 8.66 -15.73 7.52
C TYR A 142 9.84 -16.59 7.96
N ARG A 143 11.00 -15.97 8.20
CA ARG A 143 12.21 -16.66 8.68
C ARG A 143 12.05 -17.32 10.04
N ARG A 144 11.10 -16.89 10.88
CA ARG A 144 10.81 -17.53 12.19
C ARG A 144 9.88 -18.73 12.08
N LEU A 145 9.23 -18.92 10.93
CA LEU A 145 8.38 -20.09 10.66
C LEU A 145 9.19 -21.28 10.15
N ARG A 146 10.42 -21.02 9.66
CA ARG A 146 11.40 -22.01 9.22
C ARG A 146 12.41 -22.27 10.32
#